data_AF-A0AAV1Z6F4-F1
#
_entry.id   AF-A0AAV1Z6F4-F1
#
_cell.length_a   1.000
_cell.length_b   1.000
_cell.length_c   1.000
_cell.angle_alpha   90.00
_cell.angle_beta   90.00
_cell.angle_gamma   90.00
#
_symmetry.space_group_name_H-M   'P 1'
#
loop_
_entity.id
_entity.type
_entity.pdbx_description
1 polymer ?
#
loop_
_entity_poly.entity_id
_entity_poly.type
_entity_poly.pdbx_seq_one_letter_code
_entity_poly.pdbx_strand_id
1 'polypeptide(L)'
;MFERLIMLEKGKVSTSISNIRKRHKLITSISTDIILENEAGWSVPSFTNIGEIYNVKKQDKCEDCPLMCIPCGYCLHSFTCLDNSVQSNMCKHIHLVCRKLKEIVMVHEEPDYCGDLVIETTNSKKEQEKTDLISDLKQKSISANDLRQKINAMSQDVMRSANSCSSISKLKSVYKLLQQANNILLEDTDQNKFSIVKPSNEPSNKKITVQRYASTKKKSGRKQNILSKPSVTESKTFMLSFIINKI
;
A
#
# COMPACT_ATOMS: atom_id res chain seq x y z
N MET A 1 -5.99 11.80 -6.31
CA MET A 1 -6.29 11.91 -7.75
C MET A 1 -5.06 11.65 -8.62
N PHE A 2 -3.95 12.38 -8.47
CA PHE A 2 -2.76 12.19 -9.31
C PHE A 2 -2.15 10.77 -9.29
N GLU A 3 -1.99 10.16 -8.11
CA GLU A 3 -1.50 8.77 -8.01
C GLU A 3 -2.39 7.78 -8.75
N ARG A 4 -3.72 7.99 -8.74
CA ARG A 4 -4.68 7.15 -9.46
C ARG A 4 -4.55 7.30 -10.97
N LEU A 5 -4.31 8.52 -11.46
CA LEU A 5 -4.01 8.79 -12.87
C LEU A 5 -2.71 8.08 -13.31
N ILE A 6 -1.67 8.17 -12.49
CA ILE A 6 -0.39 7.50 -12.73
C ILE A 6 -0.57 5.98 -12.77
N MET A 7 -1.36 5.41 -11.87
CA MET A 7 -1.66 3.97 -11.85
C MET A 7 -2.54 3.51 -13.02
N LEU A 8 -3.43 4.37 -13.53
CA LEU A 8 -4.23 4.07 -14.72
C LEU A 8 -3.35 4.00 -15.98
N GLU A 9 -2.40 4.95 -16.09
CA GLU A 9 -1.47 5.06 -17.22
C GLU A 9 -0.36 4.01 -17.19
N LYS A 10 0.28 3.81 -16.02
CA LYS A 10 1.43 2.91 -15.85
C LYS A 10 1.03 1.50 -15.40
N GLY A 11 -0.25 1.27 -15.14
CA GLY A 11 -0.73 0.04 -14.52
C GLY A 11 -0.48 -0.03 -13.02
N LYS A 12 -1.19 -0.97 -12.38
CA LYS A 12 -0.98 -1.31 -10.98
C LYS A 12 0.13 -2.35 -10.86
N VAL A 13 1.28 -1.95 -10.34
CA VAL A 13 2.33 -2.90 -9.95
C VAL A 13 1.82 -3.72 -8.76
N SER A 14 1.86 -5.06 -8.88
CA SER A 14 1.47 -5.93 -7.77
C SER A 14 2.43 -5.79 -6.59
N THR A 15 1.94 -6.02 -5.38
CA THR A 15 2.77 -6.03 -4.16
C THR A 15 3.92 -7.02 -4.27
N SER A 16 3.67 -8.18 -4.90
CA SER A 16 4.69 -9.20 -5.18
C SER A 16 5.83 -8.66 -6.05
N ILE A 17 5.53 -8.04 -7.19
CA ILE A 17 6.54 -7.42 -8.07
C ILE A 17 7.28 -6.28 -7.36
N SER A 18 6.57 -5.45 -6.60
CA SER A 18 7.18 -4.38 -5.80
C SER A 18 8.19 -4.94 -4.80
N ASN A 19 7.85 -6.03 -4.11
CA ASN A 19 8.73 -6.68 -3.15
C ASN A 19 9.96 -7.32 -3.82
N ILE A 20 9.78 -7.95 -4.98
CA ILE A 20 10.88 -8.47 -5.81
C ILE A 20 11.86 -7.32 -6.14
N ARG A 21 11.35 -6.19 -6.63
CA ARG A 21 12.18 -5.02 -6.98
C ARG A 21 12.92 -4.46 -5.78
N LYS A 22 12.24 -4.34 -4.63
CA LYS A 22 12.86 -3.84 -3.38
C LYS A 22 14.02 -4.74 -2.95
N ARG A 23 13.82 -6.06 -2.94
CA ARG A 23 14.85 -7.02 -2.51
C ARG A 23 16.01 -7.09 -3.48
N HIS A 24 15.74 -7.01 -4.79
CA HIS A 24 16.80 -6.91 -5.79
C HIS A 24 17.73 -5.72 -5.50
N LYS A 25 17.18 -4.53 -5.25
CA LYS A 25 17.95 -3.31 -4.96
C LYS A 25 18.82 -3.43 -3.72
N LEU A 26 18.36 -4.13 -2.68
CA LEU A 26 19.13 -4.32 -1.44
C LEU A 26 20.41 -5.11 -1.67
N ILE A 27 20.43 -5.96 -2.70
CA ILE A 27 21.53 -6.90 -2.96
C ILE A 27 22.48 -6.38 -4.02
N THR A 28 22.11 -5.35 -4.78
CA THR A 28 22.96 -4.72 -5.79
C THR A 28 24.31 -4.24 -5.25
N SER A 29 24.37 -3.77 -3.99
CA SER A 29 25.61 -3.29 -3.37
C SER A 29 26.41 -4.36 -2.61
N ILE A 30 25.89 -5.58 -2.47
CA ILE A 30 26.54 -6.66 -1.71
C ILE A 30 27.47 -7.44 -2.63
N SER A 31 28.70 -7.77 -2.22
CA SER A 31 29.58 -8.61 -3.04
C SER A 31 29.03 -10.03 -3.21
N THR A 32 29.19 -10.60 -4.39
CA THR A 32 28.86 -11.99 -4.77
C THR A 32 29.93 -12.99 -4.33
N ASP A 33 31.12 -12.54 -3.93
CA ASP A 33 32.24 -13.40 -3.49
C ASP A 33 31.96 -14.12 -2.17
N ILE A 34 30.98 -13.64 -1.40
CA ILE A 34 30.55 -14.25 -0.14
C ILE A 34 29.73 -15.54 -0.36
N ILE A 35 29.36 -15.85 -1.61
CA ILE A 35 28.61 -17.06 -1.94
C ILE A 35 29.59 -18.22 -2.07
N LEU A 36 29.29 -19.31 -1.36
CA LEU A 36 30.00 -20.57 -1.50
C LEU A 36 29.19 -21.51 -2.39
N GLU A 37 29.80 -22.01 -3.46
CA GLU A 37 29.19 -22.99 -4.36
C GLU A 37 29.59 -24.41 -3.94
N ASN A 38 28.59 -25.29 -3.87
CA ASN A 38 28.73 -26.69 -3.49
C ASN A 38 27.96 -27.57 -4.48
N GLU A 39 28.18 -28.88 -4.46
CA GLU A 39 27.47 -29.84 -5.36
C GLU A 39 25.93 -29.76 -5.25
N ALA A 40 25.42 -29.34 -4.09
CA ALA A 40 23.99 -29.24 -3.82
C ALA A 40 23.36 -27.87 -4.15
N GLY A 41 24.14 -26.89 -4.62
CA GLY A 41 23.70 -25.51 -4.89
C GLY A 41 24.61 -24.46 -4.25
N TRP A 42 24.02 -23.35 -3.79
CA TRP A 42 24.75 -22.21 -3.23
C TRP A 42 24.43 -22.00 -1.76
N SER A 43 25.47 -21.76 -0.95
CA SER A 43 25.37 -21.37 0.44
C SER A 43 25.61 -19.88 0.57
N VAL A 44 24.61 -19.15 1.06
CA VAL A 44 24.61 -17.69 1.17
C VAL A 44 24.52 -17.31 2.65
N PRO A 45 25.47 -16.53 3.19
CA PRO A 45 25.38 -16.08 4.59
C PRO A 45 24.21 -15.12 4.78
N SER A 46 23.62 -15.15 5.97
CA SER A 46 22.58 -14.23 6.37
C SER A 46 23.13 -12.81 6.50
N PHE A 47 22.43 -11.85 5.90
CA PHE A 47 22.76 -10.42 6.02
C PHE A 47 22.29 -9.79 7.34
N THR A 48 21.59 -10.54 8.19
CA THR A 48 20.96 -10.02 9.40
C THR A 48 21.46 -10.74 10.65
N ASN A 49 21.62 -12.06 10.57
CA ASN A 49 22.02 -12.89 11.69
C ASN A 49 23.40 -13.49 11.40
N ILE A 50 24.42 -13.06 12.13
CA ILE A 50 25.79 -13.57 11.96
C ILE A 50 25.81 -15.07 12.29
N GLY A 51 26.38 -15.88 11.39
CA GLY A 51 26.53 -17.33 11.55
C GLY A 51 25.41 -18.17 10.94
N GLU A 52 24.31 -17.56 10.48
CA GLU A 52 23.26 -18.27 9.75
C GLU A 52 23.60 -18.38 8.25
N ILE A 53 23.39 -19.56 7.68
CA ILE A 53 23.64 -19.85 6.26
C ILE A 53 22.35 -20.33 5.61
N TYR A 54 22.01 -19.73 4.47
CA TYR A 54 20.88 -20.09 3.64
C TYR A 54 21.33 -20.89 2.44
N ASN A 55 20.69 -22.03 2.22
CA ASN A 55 20.93 -22.83 1.03
C ASN A 55 19.95 -22.44 -0.08
N VAL A 56 20.49 -22.17 -1.26
CA VAL A 56 19.76 -21.86 -2.47
C VAL A 56 20.00 -22.98 -3.48
N LYS A 57 18.94 -23.57 -4.01
CA LYS A 57 19.04 -24.60 -5.06
C LYS A 57 18.29 -24.15 -6.30
N LYS A 58 18.86 -24.44 -7.47
CA LYS A 58 18.17 -24.22 -8.74
C LYS A 58 17.09 -25.29 -8.92
N GLN A 59 15.96 -24.89 -9.50
CA GLN A 59 14.88 -25.77 -9.91
C GLN A 59 14.71 -25.74 -11.42
N ASP A 60 13.81 -26.58 -11.92
CA ASP A 60 13.41 -26.60 -13.31
C ASP A 60 12.95 -25.23 -13.80
N LYS A 61 13.15 -24.99 -15.09
CA LYS A 61 12.76 -23.73 -15.71
C LYS A 61 11.24 -23.56 -15.63
N CYS A 62 10.82 -22.40 -15.15
CA CYS A 62 9.46 -21.93 -15.26
C CYS A 62 9.43 -20.89 -16.38
N GLU A 63 8.64 -21.18 -17.41
CA GLU A 63 8.45 -20.31 -18.57
C GLU A 63 7.28 -19.35 -18.31
N ASP A 64 7.37 -18.14 -18.87
CA ASP A 64 6.32 -17.11 -18.84
C ASP A 64 5.76 -16.77 -17.45
N CYS A 65 6.63 -16.76 -16.44
CA CYS A 65 6.21 -16.43 -15.08
C CYS A 65 5.98 -14.91 -14.91
N PRO A 66 4.78 -14.47 -14.48
CA PRO A 66 4.50 -13.07 -14.23
C PRO A 66 5.21 -12.53 -12.96
N LEU A 67 5.86 -13.40 -12.18
CA LEU A 67 6.64 -13.05 -10.99
C LEU A 67 8.15 -13.13 -11.25
N MET A 68 8.55 -12.72 -12.45
CA MET A 68 9.96 -12.61 -12.84
C MET A 68 10.61 -11.35 -12.30
N CYS A 69 11.83 -11.49 -11.79
CA CYS A 69 12.69 -10.35 -11.55
C CYS A 69 13.43 -10.02 -12.85
N ILE A 70 12.99 -8.97 -13.55
CA ILE A 70 13.56 -8.55 -14.86
C ILE A 70 15.09 -8.39 -14.78
N PRO A 71 15.66 -7.66 -13.80
CA PRO A 71 17.12 -7.54 -13.70
C PRO A 71 17.84 -8.87 -13.44
N CYS A 72 17.19 -9.86 -12.82
CA CYS A 72 17.77 -11.19 -12.62
C CYS A 72 17.50 -12.14 -13.80
N GLY A 73 16.50 -11.89 -14.65
CA GLY A 73 16.10 -12.81 -15.73
C GLY A 73 15.51 -14.14 -15.24
N TYR A 74 15.20 -14.24 -13.96
CA TYR A 74 14.66 -15.45 -13.33
C TYR A 74 13.42 -15.12 -12.52
N CYS A 75 12.52 -16.09 -12.40
CA CYS A 75 11.37 -16.00 -11.53
C CYS A 75 11.63 -16.70 -10.20
N LEU A 76 10.74 -16.49 -9.23
CA LEU A 76 10.85 -17.10 -7.91
C LEU A 76 10.78 -18.64 -7.95
N HIS A 77 10.18 -19.23 -8.98
CA HIS A 77 10.06 -20.69 -9.14
C HIS A 77 11.35 -21.34 -9.64
N SER A 78 12.29 -20.57 -10.20
CA SER A 78 13.56 -21.12 -10.70
C SER A 78 14.51 -21.53 -9.57
N PHE A 79 14.18 -21.21 -8.31
CA PHE A 79 15.04 -21.47 -7.16
C PHE A 79 14.25 -21.82 -5.90
N THR A 80 14.84 -22.63 -5.04
CA THR A 80 14.41 -22.80 -3.65
C THR A 80 15.36 -22.12 -2.70
N CYS A 81 14.79 -21.53 -1.66
CA CYS A 81 15.49 -21.01 -0.49
C CYS A 81 14.48 -21.05 0.66
N LEU A 82 14.92 -21.23 1.91
CA LEU A 82 14.02 -21.26 3.06
C LEU A 82 13.04 -20.07 3.07
N ASP A 83 13.55 -18.86 2.86
CA ASP A 83 12.73 -17.64 2.82
C ASP A 83 11.75 -17.61 1.64
N ASN A 84 12.15 -18.14 0.48
CA ASN A 84 11.29 -18.21 -0.70
C ASN A 84 10.14 -19.18 -0.47
N SER A 85 10.44 -20.35 0.09
CA SER A 85 9.43 -21.38 0.36
C SER A 85 8.39 -20.93 1.38
N VAL A 86 8.77 -20.09 2.36
CA VAL A 86 7.83 -19.56 3.36
C VAL A 86 7.04 -18.38 2.83
N GLN A 87 7.68 -17.45 2.12
CA GLN A 87 7.05 -16.19 1.71
C GLN A 87 6.49 -16.19 0.28
N SER A 88 6.69 -17.28 -0.48
CA SER A 88 6.34 -17.42 -1.90
C SER A 88 6.82 -16.22 -2.74
N ASN A 89 8.07 -15.82 -2.52
CA ASN A 89 8.63 -14.61 -3.13
C ASN A 89 10.16 -14.70 -3.22
N MET A 90 10.72 -14.13 -4.29
CA MET A 90 12.16 -14.08 -4.49
C MET A 90 12.84 -13.38 -3.32
N CYS A 91 13.70 -14.10 -2.62
CA CYS A 91 14.40 -13.61 -1.45
C CYS A 91 15.73 -12.97 -1.84
N LYS A 92 16.33 -12.24 -0.90
CA LYS A 92 17.65 -11.63 -1.05
C LYS A 92 18.74 -12.64 -1.45
N HIS A 93 18.68 -13.86 -0.90
CA HIS A 93 19.65 -14.92 -1.20
C HIS A 93 19.56 -15.37 -2.67
N ILE A 94 18.33 -15.57 -3.19
CA ILE A 94 18.12 -15.92 -4.59
C ILE A 94 18.60 -14.80 -5.52
N HIS A 95 18.32 -13.53 -5.18
CA HIS A 95 18.82 -12.40 -5.97
C HIS A 95 20.34 -12.34 -6.05
N LEU A 96 21.05 -12.63 -4.95
CA LEU A 96 22.51 -12.63 -4.95
C LEU A 96 23.06 -13.77 -5.82
N VAL A 97 22.49 -14.97 -5.71
CA VAL A 97 22.85 -16.12 -6.56
C VAL A 97 22.61 -15.82 -8.03
N CYS A 98 21.47 -15.21 -8.39
CA CYS A 98 21.21 -14.80 -9.77
C CYS A 98 22.27 -13.82 -10.29
N ARG A 99 22.75 -12.91 -9.42
CA ARG A 99 23.80 -11.96 -9.81
C ARG A 99 25.13 -12.67 -10.03
N LYS A 100 25.52 -13.61 -9.16
CA LYS A 100 26.70 -14.46 -9.34
C LYS A 100 26.63 -15.24 -10.66
N LEU A 101 25.47 -15.84 -10.96
CA LEU A 101 25.24 -16.56 -12.21
C LEU A 101 25.36 -15.64 -13.43
N LYS A 102 24.88 -14.40 -13.33
CA LYS A 102 25.05 -13.42 -14.41
C LYS A 102 26.49 -12.97 -14.56
N GLU A 103 27.23 -12.70 -13.48
CA GLU A 103 28.65 -12.34 -13.55
C GLU A 103 29.48 -13.43 -14.26
N ILE A 104 29.11 -14.71 -14.11
CA ILE A 104 29.72 -15.82 -14.83
C ILE A 104 29.39 -15.78 -16.33
N VAL A 105 28.17 -15.34 -16.70
CA VAL A 105 27.66 -15.33 -18.08
C VAL A 105 28.05 -14.04 -18.84
N MET A 106 28.14 -12.89 -18.17
CA MET A 106 28.42 -11.56 -18.78
C MET A 106 29.88 -11.36 -19.22
N VAL A 107 30.65 -12.44 -19.33
CA VAL A 107 31.80 -12.49 -20.25
C VAL A 107 31.30 -12.45 -21.72
N HIS A 108 30.02 -12.70 -21.98
CA HIS A 108 29.39 -12.56 -23.29
C HIS A 108 28.01 -11.88 -23.20
N GLU A 109 27.88 -10.74 -23.88
CA GLU A 109 26.66 -10.00 -24.31
C GLU A 109 25.93 -9.07 -23.31
N GLU A 110 25.55 -7.90 -23.86
CA GLU A 110 24.91 -6.77 -23.18
C GLU A 110 23.42 -7.00 -22.91
N PRO A 111 22.85 -6.42 -21.83
CA PRO A 111 21.43 -6.58 -21.53
C PRO A 111 20.56 -5.59 -22.30
N ASP A 112 19.70 -6.17 -23.13
CA ASP A 112 18.57 -5.53 -23.82
C ASP A 112 17.54 -4.96 -22.82
N TYR A 113 16.95 -3.83 -23.20
CA TYR A 113 16.04 -3.03 -22.38
C TYR A 113 14.60 -3.56 -22.42
N CYS A 114 13.80 -3.14 -21.43
CA CYS A 114 12.34 -2.90 -21.50
C CYS A 114 11.39 -3.86 -20.76
N GLY A 115 10.29 -3.27 -20.24
CA GLY A 115 8.99 -3.93 -20.04
C GLY A 115 8.46 -3.93 -18.60
N ASP A 116 7.76 -2.87 -18.18
CA ASP A 116 6.94 -2.95 -16.96
C ASP A 116 5.71 -3.84 -17.22
N LEU A 117 5.50 -4.88 -16.41
CA LEU A 117 4.29 -5.71 -16.43
C LEU A 117 3.09 -4.89 -15.91
N VAL A 118 2.24 -4.43 -16.83
CA VAL A 118 1.01 -3.67 -16.58
C VAL A 118 -0.15 -4.67 -16.47
N ILE A 119 -0.88 -4.64 -15.35
CA ILE A 119 -2.16 -5.37 -15.25
C ILE A 119 -3.19 -4.65 -16.14
N GLU A 120 -3.60 -5.27 -17.24
CA GLU A 120 -4.62 -4.73 -18.14
C GLU A 120 -6.02 -4.85 -17.50
N THR A 121 -6.50 -3.75 -16.93
CA THR A 121 -7.94 -3.54 -16.75
C THR A 121 -8.52 -3.08 -18.09
N THR A 122 -9.62 -3.71 -18.55
CA THR A 122 -10.33 -3.42 -19.81
C THR A 122 -10.32 -1.94 -20.22
N ASN A 123 -9.78 -1.63 -21.39
CA ASN A 123 -9.50 -0.27 -21.89
C ASN A 123 -10.68 0.71 -21.78
N SER A 124 -11.91 0.24 -22.03
CA SER A 124 -13.10 1.11 -22.03
C SER A 124 -13.45 1.70 -20.66
N LYS A 125 -13.08 1.04 -19.55
CA LYS A 125 -13.30 1.56 -18.18
C LYS A 125 -12.19 2.50 -17.73
N LYS A 126 -10.96 2.32 -18.23
CA LYS A 126 -9.81 3.17 -17.92
C LYS A 126 -9.94 4.56 -18.55
N GLU A 127 -10.39 4.64 -19.80
CA GLU A 127 -10.55 5.92 -20.50
C GLU A 127 -11.62 6.80 -19.86
N GLN A 128 -12.77 6.22 -19.48
CA GLN A 128 -13.81 6.97 -18.76
C GLN A 128 -13.33 7.49 -17.40
N GLU A 129 -12.67 6.64 -16.61
CA GLU A 129 -12.13 7.06 -15.29
C GLU A 129 -11.06 8.15 -15.45
N LYS A 130 -10.22 8.06 -16.49
CA LYS A 130 -9.20 9.06 -16.82
C LYS A 130 -9.84 10.39 -17.22
N THR A 131 -10.89 10.38 -18.06
CA THR A 131 -11.60 11.60 -18.44
C THR A 131 -12.27 12.27 -17.24
N ASP A 132 -12.86 11.49 -16.35
CA ASP A 132 -13.54 12.00 -15.16
C ASP A 132 -12.53 12.66 -14.20
N LEU A 133 -11.40 11.99 -13.94
CA LEU A 133 -10.33 12.52 -13.07
C LEU A 133 -9.66 13.78 -13.65
N ILE A 134 -9.51 13.89 -14.97
CA ILE A 134 -8.99 15.09 -15.63
C ILE A 134 -10.01 16.24 -15.56
N SER A 135 -11.31 15.94 -15.67
CA SER A 135 -12.38 16.93 -15.58
C SER A 135 -12.45 17.57 -14.19
N ASP A 136 -12.23 16.78 -13.14
CA ASP A 136 -12.16 17.25 -11.75
C ASP A 136 -10.94 18.16 -11.51
N LEU A 137 -9.80 17.86 -12.14
CA LEU A 137 -8.59 18.69 -12.04
C LEU A 137 -8.74 20.04 -12.74
N LYS A 138 -9.54 20.12 -13.81
CA LYS A 138 -9.84 21.37 -14.54
C LYS A 138 -10.76 22.32 -13.77
N GLN A 139 -11.49 21.85 -12.75
CA GLN A 139 -12.36 22.72 -11.95
C GLN A 139 -11.60 23.75 -11.08
N LYS A 140 -10.26 23.70 -11.03
CA LYS A 140 -9.45 24.63 -10.22
C LYS A 140 -9.13 25.98 -10.86
N SER A 141 -9.59 26.25 -12.09
CA SER A 141 -9.45 27.57 -12.73
C SER A 141 -10.76 28.03 -13.39
N ILE A 142 -11.82 28.18 -12.61
CA ILE A 142 -13.04 28.84 -13.10
C ILE A 142 -12.78 30.36 -13.05
N SER A 143 -12.91 31.04 -14.19
CA SER A 143 -12.76 32.49 -14.25
C SER A 143 -13.91 33.17 -13.49
N ALA A 144 -13.66 34.35 -12.91
CA ALA A 144 -14.70 35.17 -12.30
C ALA A 144 -15.86 35.44 -13.29
N ASN A 145 -15.56 35.54 -14.59
CA ASN A 145 -16.55 35.72 -15.64
C ASN A 145 -17.44 34.47 -15.83
N ASP A 146 -16.88 33.27 -15.70
CA ASP A 146 -17.64 32.02 -15.82
C ASP A 146 -18.59 31.85 -14.65
N LEU A 147 -18.17 32.24 -13.43
CA LEU A 147 -19.04 32.24 -12.26
C LEU A 147 -20.18 33.25 -12.40
N ARG A 148 -19.89 34.46 -12.90
CA ARG A 148 -20.92 35.47 -13.19
C ARG A 148 -21.96 34.94 -14.19
N GLN A 149 -21.52 34.29 -15.27
CA GLN A 149 -22.43 33.68 -16.25
C GLN A 149 -23.31 32.58 -15.63
N LYS A 150 -22.74 31.70 -14.81
CA LYS A 150 -23.49 30.64 -14.12
C LYS A 150 -24.51 31.19 -13.13
N ILE A 151 -24.16 32.23 -12.37
CA ILE A 151 -25.08 32.90 -11.44
C ILE A 151 -26.27 33.50 -12.21
N ASN A 152 -26.01 34.17 -13.33
CA ASN A 152 -27.07 34.76 -14.17
C ASN A 152 -28.00 33.70 -14.77
N ALA A 153 -27.45 32.59 -15.28
CA ALA A 153 -28.26 31.49 -15.80
C ALA A 153 -29.18 30.90 -14.72
N MET A 154 -28.62 30.62 -13.54
CA MET A 154 -29.38 30.09 -12.40
C MET A 154 -30.47 31.07 -11.93
N SER A 155 -30.19 32.38 -11.92
CA SER A 155 -31.17 33.41 -11.56
C SER A 155 -32.37 33.40 -12.50
N GLN A 156 -32.15 33.24 -13.81
CA GLN A 156 -33.22 33.14 -14.81
C GLN A 156 -34.08 31.89 -14.59
N ASP A 157 -33.48 30.74 -14.29
CA ASP A 157 -34.21 29.50 -14.03
C ASP A 157 -35.03 29.56 -12.74
N VAL A 158 -34.49 30.21 -11.70
CA VAL A 158 -35.24 30.48 -10.46
C VAL A 158 -36.42 31.40 -10.74
N MET A 159 -36.27 32.46 -11.54
CA MET A 159 -37.39 33.33 -11.93
C MET A 159 -38.48 32.57 -12.70
N ARG A 160 -38.10 31.74 -13.68
CA ARG A 160 -39.05 30.91 -14.43
C ARG A 160 -39.81 29.97 -13.51
N SER A 161 -39.09 29.30 -12.62
CA SER A 161 -39.68 28.36 -11.65
C SER A 161 -40.60 29.07 -10.65
N ALA A 162 -40.20 30.25 -10.17
CA ALA A 162 -41.01 31.07 -9.26
C ALA A 162 -42.33 31.52 -9.91
N ASN A 163 -42.30 31.96 -11.16
CA ASN A 163 -43.51 32.37 -11.90
C ASN A 163 -44.49 31.21 -12.13
N SER A 164 -43.98 29.97 -12.21
CA SER A 164 -44.81 28.76 -12.31
C SER A 164 -45.24 28.16 -10.97
N CYS A 165 -44.76 28.69 -9.83
CA CYS A 165 -44.97 28.11 -8.51
C CYS A 165 -46.18 28.75 -7.79
N SER A 166 -47.20 27.96 -7.48
CA SER A 166 -48.37 28.41 -6.70
C SER A 166 -48.21 28.28 -5.18
N SER A 167 -47.10 27.69 -4.70
CA SER A 167 -46.88 27.43 -3.28
C SER A 167 -46.15 28.57 -2.57
N ILE A 168 -46.89 29.34 -1.76
CA ILE A 168 -46.37 30.45 -0.96
C ILE A 168 -45.23 30.01 -0.02
N SER A 169 -45.36 28.84 0.63
CA SER A 169 -44.32 28.33 1.53
C SER A 169 -43.00 28.05 0.81
N LYS A 170 -43.05 27.53 -0.42
CA LYS A 170 -41.84 27.32 -1.24
C LYS A 170 -41.23 28.65 -1.68
N LEU A 171 -42.05 29.58 -2.16
CA LEU A 171 -41.61 30.92 -2.54
C LEU A 171 -40.96 31.67 -1.37
N LYS A 172 -41.52 31.57 -0.16
CA LYS A 172 -40.97 32.18 1.06
C LYS A 172 -39.61 31.59 1.43
N SER A 173 -39.42 30.29 1.28
CA SER A 173 -38.12 29.63 1.52
C SER A 173 -37.07 30.08 0.50
N VAL A 174 -37.44 30.14 -0.79
CA VAL A 174 -36.55 30.61 -1.86
C VAL A 174 -36.19 32.09 -1.66
N TYR A 175 -37.15 32.93 -1.29
CA TYR A 175 -36.90 34.35 -0.98
C TYR A 175 -35.86 34.52 0.13
N LYS A 176 -35.96 33.75 1.23
CA LYS A 176 -34.96 33.79 2.31
C LYS A 176 -33.56 33.42 1.83
N LEU A 177 -33.44 32.41 0.96
CA LEU A 177 -32.15 31.98 0.41
C LEU A 177 -31.56 33.03 -0.54
N LEU A 178 -32.38 33.63 -1.40
CA LEU A 178 -31.95 34.71 -2.29
C LEU A 178 -31.54 35.96 -1.52
N GLN A 179 -32.26 36.29 -0.44
CA GLN A 179 -31.90 37.40 0.44
C GLN A 179 -30.52 37.19 1.08
N GLN A 180 -30.25 35.97 1.57
CA GLN A 180 -28.92 35.62 2.10
C GLN A 180 -27.83 35.71 1.02
N ALA A 181 -28.10 35.18 -0.17
CA ALA A 181 -27.17 35.25 -1.29
C ALA A 181 -26.88 36.70 -1.73
N ASN A 182 -27.89 37.57 -1.74
CA ASN A 182 -27.73 38.98 -2.08
C ASN A 182 -26.91 39.74 -1.04
N ASN A 183 -27.10 39.44 0.25
CA ASN A 183 -26.29 40.04 1.31
C ASN A 183 -24.81 39.67 1.17
N ILE A 184 -24.49 38.42 0.79
CA ILE A 184 -23.10 37.99 0.52
C ILE A 184 -22.46 38.81 -0.60
N LEU A 185 -23.22 39.22 -1.61
CA LEU A 185 -22.71 40.03 -2.72
C LEU A 185 -22.60 41.53 -2.39
N LEU A 186 -23.32 41.99 -1.38
CA LEU A 186 -23.34 43.39 -0.94
C LEU A 186 -22.41 43.67 0.24
N GLU A 187 -22.01 42.65 0.99
CA GLU A 187 -21.01 42.77 2.05
C GLU A 187 -19.63 43.02 1.44
N ASP A 188 -19.21 44.28 1.39
CA ASP A 188 -17.81 44.70 1.17
C ASP A 188 -16.98 44.28 2.39
N THR A 189 -16.60 43.01 2.45
CA THR A 189 -15.62 42.55 3.43
C THR A 189 -14.56 41.69 2.77
N ASP A 190 -13.38 42.27 2.61
CA ASP A 190 -12.10 41.60 2.31
C ASP A 190 -11.67 40.56 3.37
N GLN A 191 -12.58 40.08 4.22
CA GLN A 191 -12.28 39.08 5.24
C GLN A 191 -13.06 37.79 4.99
N ASN A 192 -12.40 36.96 4.17
CA ASN A 192 -12.60 35.52 4.06
C ASN A 192 -12.77 34.85 5.44
N LYS A 193 -14.01 34.62 5.86
CA LYS A 193 -14.45 33.47 6.69
C LYS A 193 -15.97 33.51 6.84
N PHE A 194 -16.70 32.90 5.91
CA PHE A 194 -18.05 32.46 6.20
C PHE A 194 -18.25 30.99 5.86
N SER A 195 -18.52 30.24 6.92
CA SER A 195 -18.84 28.81 6.90
C SER A 195 -20.32 28.65 6.64
N ILE A 196 -20.69 28.08 5.49
CA ILE A 196 -21.97 27.37 5.39
C ILE A 196 -21.90 26.24 6.41
N VAL A 197 -22.81 26.20 7.38
CA VAL A 197 -22.94 25.07 8.31
C VAL A 197 -23.18 23.83 7.48
N LYS A 198 -22.12 23.05 7.24
CA LYS A 198 -22.23 21.71 6.69
C LYS A 198 -22.98 20.89 7.73
N PRO A 199 -24.03 20.13 7.36
CA PRO A 199 -24.55 19.11 8.27
C PRO A 199 -23.37 18.23 8.67
N SER A 200 -23.25 17.97 9.98
CA SER A 200 -22.13 17.20 10.50
C SER A 200 -22.03 15.88 9.74
N ASN A 201 -20.91 15.68 9.05
CA ASN A 201 -20.49 14.36 8.58
C ASN A 201 -20.10 13.54 9.82
N GLU A 202 -21.09 13.18 10.64
CA GLU A 202 -20.88 12.15 11.63
C GLU A 202 -20.73 10.83 10.88
N PRO A 203 -19.66 10.07 11.10
CA PRO A 203 -19.52 8.75 10.51
C PRO A 203 -20.73 7.90 10.95
N SER A 204 -21.35 7.21 9.98
CA SER A 204 -22.57 6.39 10.14
C SER A 204 -22.52 5.37 11.30
N ASN A 205 -21.32 5.13 11.82
CA ASN A 205 -20.93 4.10 12.75
C ASN A 205 -21.22 4.48 14.21
N LYS A 206 -21.53 5.75 14.53
CA LYS A 206 -21.79 6.18 15.92
C LYS A 206 -23.07 5.61 16.55
N LYS A 207 -24.01 5.11 15.73
CA LYS A 207 -25.25 4.46 16.20
C LYS A 207 -25.16 2.93 16.25
N ILE A 208 -23.99 2.35 15.96
CA ILE A 208 -23.78 0.91 16.13
C ILE A 208 -23.55 0.64 17.61
N THR A 209 -24.55 0.08 18.29
CA THR A 209 -24.35 -0.50 19.62
C THR A 209 -23.32 -1.60 19.51
N VAL A 210 -22.25 -1.50 20.30
CA VAL A 210 -21.17 -2.49 20.32
C VAL A 210 -21.77 -3.84 20.69
N GLN A 211 -21.84 -4.78 19.74
CA GLN A 211 -22.20 -6.15 20.03
C GLN A 211 -21.07 -6.74 20.90
N ARG A 212 -21.31 -6.87 22.21
CA ARG A 212 -20.43 -7.65 23.08
C ARG A 212 -20.49 -9.09 22.62
N TYR A 213 -19.45 -9.57 21.94
CA TYR A 213 -19.27 -11.00 21.75
C TYR A 213 -19.25 -11.66 23.14
N ALA A 214 -20.25 -12.49 23.43
CA ALA A 214 -20.21 -13.34 24.61
C ALA A 214 -18.96 -14.23 24.49
N SER A 215 -18.00 -14.07 25.39
CA SER A 215 -16.81 -14.90 25.43
C SER A 215 -17.23 -16.35 25.62
N THR A 216 -17.06 -17.18 24.59
CA THR A 216 -17.28 -18.63 24.65
C THR A 216 -16.12 -19.37 25.33
N LYS A 217 -15.11 -18.65 25.85
CA LYS A 217 -14.02 -19.26 26.60
C LYS A 217 -14.49 -19.60 28.01
N LYS A 218 -14.82 -20.89 28.21
CA LYS A 218 -14.90 -21.53 29.52
C LYS A 218 -13.67 -21.12 30.33
N LYS A 219 -13.84 -20.39 31.44
CA LYS A 219 -12.74 -20.03 32.35
C LYS A 219 -12.15 -21.33 32.91
N SER A 220 -11.02 -21.77 32.36
CA SER A 220 -10.27 -22.90 32.90
C SER A 220 -9.68 -22.48 34.24
N GLY A 221 -10.26 -22.98 35.34
CA GLY A 221 -9.69 -22.85 36.68
C GLY A 221 -8.49 -23.78 36.83
N ARG A 222 -7.40 -23.52 36.12
CA ARG A 222 -6.12 -24.22 36.35
C ARG A 222 -5.34 -23.38 37.37
N LYS A 223 -5.23 -23.87 38.60
CA LYS A 223 -4.28 -23.34 39.60
C LYS A 223 -2.90 -23.38 38.94
N GLN A 224 -2.36 -22.22 38.57
CA GLN A 224 -0.96 -22.15 38.15
C GLN A 224 -0.13 -22.38 39.41
N ASN A 225 0.58 -23.51 39.47
CA ASN A 225 1.73 -23.63 40.38
C ASN A 225 2.77 -22.65 39.85
N ILE A 226 2.73 -21.43 40.37
CA ILE A 226 3.75 -20.42 40.10
C ILE A 226 4.99 -20.87 40.84
N LEU A 227 5.95 -21.46 40.13
CA LEU A 227 7.29 -21.65 40.64
C LEU A 227 7.88 -20.27 40.93
N SER A 228 8.12 -19.99 42.21
CA SER A 228 8.77 -18.77 42.67
C SER A 228 10.13 -18.63 41.99
N LYS A 229 10.46 -17.42 41.56
CA LYS A 229 11.79 -17.14 41.01
C LYS A 229 12.83 -17.39 42.12
N PRO A 230 13.86 -18.21 41.87
CA PRO A 230 14.81 -18.59 42.91
C PRO A 230 15.59 -17.36 43.39
N SER A 231 15.94 -17.38 44.67
CA SER A 231 16.74 -16.33 45.28
C SER A 231 18.17 -16.31 44.70
N VAL A 232 18.86 -15.18 44.89
CA VAL A 232 20.24 -15.00 44.40
C VAL A 232 21.20 -16.03 45.01
N THR A 233 20.93 -16.49 46.23
CA THR A 233 21.71 -17.53 46.91
C THR A 233 21.43 -18.92 46.31
N GLU A 234 20.16 -19.28 46.07
CA GLU A 234 19.80 -20.55 45.41
C GLU A 234 20.36 -20.64 43.99
N SER A 235 20.37 -19.53 43.25
CA SER A 235 20.93 -19.47 41.89
C SER A 235 22.45 -19.74 41.89
N LYS A 236 23.18 -19.26 42.91
CA LYS A 236 24.62 -19.51 43.05
C LYS A 236 24.91 -20.97 43.41
N THR A 237 24.11 -21.58 44.29
CA THR A 237 24.24 -22.99 44.64
C THR A 237 23.96 -23.91 43.44
N PHE A 238 22.98 -23.56 42.59
CA PHE A 238 22.73 -24.27 41.34
C PHE A 238 23.87 -24.13 40.31
N MET A 239 24.52 -22.97 40.22
CA MET A 239 25.69 -22.84 39.34
C MET A 239 26.88 -23.68 39.83
N LEU A 240 27.11 -23.72 41.15
CA LEU A 240 28.20 -24.50 41.73
C LEU A 240 28.00 -26.01 41.55
N SER A 241 26.76 -26.51 41.67
CA SER A 241 26.46 -27.93 41.44
C SER A 241 26.63 -28.37 39.99
N PHE A 242 26.48 -27.45 39.02
CA PHE A 242 26.74 -27.72 37.59
C PHE A 242 28.23 -27.79 37.25
N ILE A 243 29.08 -27.08 38.00
CA ILE A 243 30.53 -27.08 37.79
C ILE A 243 31.17 -28.33 38.40
N ILE A 244 30.68 -28.78 39.55
CA ILE A 244 31.20 -29.97 40.25
C ILE A 244 30.83 -31.27 39.52
N ASN A 245 29.71 -31.31 38.79
CA ASN A 245 29.29 -32.50 38.02
C ASN A 245 29.89 -32.59 36.60
N LYS A 246 30.89 -31.77 36.27
CA LYS A 246 31.61 -31.80 34.99
C LYS A 246 33.12 -32.05 35.11
N ILE A 247 33.58 -32.48 36.30
CA ILE A 247 34.92 -33.02 36.57
C ILE A 247 34.73 -34.46 37.05
#